data_AF-A0A4Q3IYB3-F1
#
_entry.id   AF-A0A4Q3IYB3-F1
#
_cell.length_a   1.000
_cell.length_b   1.000
_cell.length_c   1.000
_cell.angle_alpha   90.00
_cell.angle_beta   90.00
_cell.angle_gamma   90.00
#
_symmetry.space_group_name_H-M   'P 1'
#
loop_
_entity.id
_entity.type
_entity.pdbx_description
1 polymer ?
#
loop_
_entity_poly.entity_id
_entity_poly.type
_entity_poly.pdbx_seq_one_letter_code
_entity_poly.pdbx_strand_id
1 'polypeptide(L)'
;MSMRIAAIAVATSVLGAVPAFAEELPQRRPGLWESKSASAEGETSAKQCVGPGTDRAMVGGMAGAACSKMEVTKTATGYAVATECAIGQIKAVGSSVVTGDFQTSVRTEGTTKLTGMPGQAGVVERKLVVEAKRVGDCGPGQKPGDIIMPDGK
;
A
#
# COMPACT_ATOMS: atom_id res chain seq x y z
N MET A 1 -25.41 48.16 34.49
CA MET A 1 -24.67 48.22 33.21
C MET A 1 -23.67 47.06 33.20
N SER A 2 -23.68 46.35 32.09
CA SER A 2 -22.99 45.12 31.66
C SER A 2 -21.60 44.81 32.22
N MET A 3 -21.28 43.52 32.41
CA MET A 3 -20.56 42.71 31.40
C MET A 3 -20.48 41.23 31.84
N ARG A 4 -21.08 40.31 31.08
CA ARG A 4 -20.89 38.86 31.23
C ARG A 4 -19.62 38.47 30.46
N ILE A 5 -18.62 37.92 31.15
CA ILE A 5 -17.40 37.40 30.52
C ILE A 5 -17.72 36.00 29.98
N ALA A 6 -17.87 35.89 28.67
CA ALA A 6 -17.96 34.62 27.97
C ALA A 6 -16.53 34.09 27.75
N ALA A 7 -16.18 32.99 28.42
CA ALA A 7 -14.93 32.29 28.18
C ALA A 7 -15.07 31.44 26.90
N ILE A 8 -14.40 31.85 25.82
CA ILE A 8 -14.28 31.08 24.59
C ILE A 8 -13.23 30.00 24.81
N ALA A 9 -13.66 28.74 24.95
CA ALA A 9 -12.78 27.59 24.91
C ALA A 9 -12.35 27.34 23.46
N VAL A 10 -11.11 27.68 23.12
CA VAL A 10 -10.48 27.32 21.85
C VAL A 10 -10.14 25.84 21.90
N ALA A 11 -11.01 25.00 21.33
CA ALA A 11 -10.70 23.59 21.08
C ALA A 11 -9.70 23.52 19.92
N THR A 12 -8.41 23.38 20.24
CA THR A 12 -7.36 23.11 19.27
C THR A 12 -7.44 21.64 18.87
N SER A 13 -8.26 21.33 17.86
CA SER A 13 -8.24 20.04 17.19
C SER A 13 -6.94 19.93 16.40
N VAL A 14 -5.95 19.24 16.95
CA VAL A 14 -4.78 18.76 16.21
C VAL A 14 -5.28 17.69 15.24
N LEU A 15 -5.71 18.11 14.05
CA LEU A 15 -5.79 17.20 12.91
C LEU A 15 -4.35 16.82 12.58
N GLY A 16 -3.93 15.64 13.02
CA GLY A 16 -2.74 15.00 12.49
C GLY A 16 -2.93 14.91 10.98
N ALA A 17 -2.13 15.67 10.23
CA ALA A 17 -2.08 15.60 8.78
C ALA A 17 -1.59 14.20 8.41
N VAL A 18 -2.54 13.31 8.22
CA VAL A 18 -2.31 12.03 7.56
C VAL A 18 -1.78 12.36 6.16
N PRO A 19 -0.67 11.76 5.72
CA PRO A 19 -0.11 12.05 4.42
C PRO A 19 -1.19 11.83 3.35
N ALA A 20 -1.40 12.83 2.50
CA ALA A 20 -2.43 12.84 1.45
C ALA A 20 -2.30 11.68 0.45
N PHE A 21 -1.15 10.99 0.43
CA PHE A 21 -0.84 9.90 -0.49
C PHE A 21 -1.80 8.71 -0.44
N ALA A 22 -2.47 8.49 0.70
CA ALA A 22 -3.36 7.35 0.85
C ALA A 22 -4.74 7.56 0.20
N GLU A 23 -5.14 8.81 -0.04
CA GLU A 23 -6.42 9.15 -0.69
C GLU A 23 -6.32 9.01 -2.23
N GLU A 24 -5.10 8.94 -2.77
CA GLU A 24 -4.83 8.94 -4.21
C GLU A 24 -4.83 7.54 -4.85
N LEU A 25 -4.65 6.49 -4.07
CA LEU A 25 -4.68 5.12 -4.60
C LEU A 25 -6.12 4.58 -4.62
N PRO A 26 -6.53 3.96 -5.75
CA PRO A 26 -7.88 3.45 -5.95
C PRO A 26 -8.14 2.32 -4.95
N GLN A 27 -9.24 2.43 -4.23
CA GLN A 27 -9.66 1.39 -3.31
C GLN A 27 -10.25 0.23 -4.12
N ARG A 28 -9.76 -0.98 -3.83
CA ARG A 28 -10.36 -2.20 -4.37
C ARG A 28 -11.76 -2.39 -3.79
N ARG A 29 -12.67 -2.94 -4.60
CA ARG A 29 -14.02 -3.32 -4.14
C ARG A 29 -13.92 -4.23 -2.92
N PRO A 30 -14.67 -3.95 -1.83
CA PRO A 30 -14.66 -4.82 -0.66
C PRO A 30 -14.98 -6.29 -0.99
N GLY A 31 -14.28 -7.20 -0.32
CA GLY A 31 -14.40 -8.64 -0.52
C GLY A 31 -13.07 -9.37 -0.37
N LEU A 32 -13.09 -10.68 -0.62
CA LEU A 32 -11.90 -11.52 -0.62
C LEU A 32 -11.17 -11.39 -1.96
N TRP A 33 -9.90 -11.02 -1.92
CA TRP A 33 -9.04 -10.92 -3.08
C TRP A 33 -7.93 -11.95 -3.00
N GLU A 34 -7.68 -12.65 -4.09
CA GLU A 34 -6.53 -13.54 -4.25
C GLU A 34 -5.48 -12.87 -5.11
N SER A 35 -4.26 -12.73 -4.58
CA SER A 35 -3.11 -12.20 -5.28
C SER A 35 -2.15 -13.34 -5.63
N LYS A 36 -1.62 -13.32 -6.85
CA LYS A 36 -0.51 -14.15 -7.31
C LYS A 36 0.67 -13.25 -7.62
N SER A 37 1.79 -13.49 -6.96
CA SER A 37 3.00 -12.69 -7.04
C SER A 37 4.10 -13.52 -7.69
N ALA A 38 4.63 -13.05 -8.81
CA ALA A 38 5.73 -13.67 -9.55
C ALA A 38 6.99 -12.79 -9.46
N SER A 39 8.10 -13.45 -9.14
CA SER A 39 9.43 -12.84 -8.98
C SER A 39 10.53 -13.79 -9.47
N ALA A 40 11.79 -13.37 -9.42
CA ALA A 40 12.92 -14.25 -9.75
C ALA A 40 13.05 -15.41 -8.75
N GLU A 41 12.55 -15.23 -7.53
CA GLU A 41 12.56 -16.19 -6.44
C GLU A 41 11.41 -17.22 -6.52
N GLY A 42 10.49 -17.05 -7.48
CA GLY A 42 9.35 -17.94 -7.71
C GLY A 42 8.00 -17.25 -7.61
N GLU A 43 6.96 -18.08 -7.57
CA GLU A 43 5.56 -17.65 -7.48
C GLU A 43 5.00 -17.92 -6.08
N THR A 44 4.26 -16.96 -5.55
CA THR A 44 3.51 -17.10 -4.30
C THR A 44 2.09 -16.61 -4.49
N SER A 45 1.15 -17.13 -3.71
CA SER A 45 -0.21 -16.61 -3.67
C SER A 45 -0.61 -16.28 -2.23
N ALA A 46 -1.56 -15.37 -2.08
CA ALA A 46 -2.16 -15.03 -0.80
C ALA A 46 -3.58 -14.52 -1.02
N LYS A 47 -4.46 -14.73 -0.06
CA LYS A 47 -5.79 -14.10 -0.04
C LYS A 47 -5.83 -13.02 1.01
N GLN A 48 -6.56 -11.95 0.74
CA GLN A 48 -6.74 -10.85 1.68
C GLN A 48 -8.19 -10.41 1.70
N CYS A 49 -8.76 -10.23 2.89
CA CYS A 49 -10.03 -9.53 3.03
C CYS A 49 -9.79 -8.03 2.83
N VAL A 50 -10.34 -7.48 1.76
CA VAL A 50 -10.29 -6.06 1.44
C VAL A 50 -11.55 -5.38 1.94
N GLY A 51 -11.38 -4.26 2.63
CA GLY A 51 -12.46 -3.38 3.04
C GLY A 51 -11.99 -1.94 3.19
N PRO A 52 -12.80 -1.08 3.82
CA PRO A 52 -12.46 0.33 4.01
C PRO A 52 -11.08 0.50 4.67
N GLY A 53 -10.20 1.25 4.02
CA GLY A 53 -8.87 1.57 4.55
C GLY A 53 -7.82 0.49 4.37
N THR A 54 -8.13 -0.69 3.80
CA THR A 54 -7.15 -1.75 3.58
C THR A 54 -6.00 -1.29 2.66
N ASP A 55 -6.33 -0.71 1.50
CA ASP A 55 -5.30 -0.24 0.56
C ASP A 55 -4.54 0.98 1.11
N ARG A 56 -5.21 1.83 1.90
CA ARG A 56 -4.57 2.93 2.63
C ARG A 56 -3.57 2.44 3.68
N ALA A 57 -3.91 1.40 4.43
CA ALA A 57 -3.02 0.83 5.43
C ALA A 57 -1.78 0.20 4.78
N MET A 58 -1.94 -0.42 3.61
CA MET A 58 -0.81 -0.94 2.82
C MET A 58 0.16 0.19 2.44
N VAL A 59 -0.36 1.31 1.94
CA VAL A 59 0.43 2.50 1.59
C VAL A 59 1.08 3.12 2.82
N GLY A 60 0.34 3.23 3.93
CA GLY A 60 0.85 3.71 5.20
C GLY A 60 1.96 2.83 5.78
N GLY A 61 1.87 1.51 5.62
CA GLY A 61 2.92 0.57 6.01
C GLY A 61 4.19 0.73 5.17
N MET A 62 4.04 0.98 3.87
CA MET A 62 5.17 1.32 2.99
C MET A 62 5.80 2.65 3.41
N ALA A 63 5.01 3.69 3.68
CA ALA A 63 5.50 4.97 4.19
C ALA A 63 6.07 4.90 5.62
N GLY A 64 5.77 3.83 6.36
CA GLY A 64 6.37 3.52 7.66
C GLY A 64 7.79 2.94 7.55
N ALA A 65 8.16 2.35 6.40
CA ALA A 65 9.56 2.30 6.02
C ALA A 65 10.02 3.75 5.76
N ALA A 66 11.26 4.11 6.08
CA ALA A 66 11.73 5.51 5.98
C ALA A 66 11.81 5.97 4.51
N CYS A 67 10.66 6.23 3.89
CA CYS A 67 10.52 6.64 2.51
C CYS A 67 10.67 8.15 2.42
N SER A 68 11.79 8.58 1.84
CA SER A 68 12.02 9.98 1.50
C SER A 68 11.20 10.41 0.28
N LYS A 69 10.75 9.45 -0.54
CA LYS A 69 9.88 9.69 -1.68
C LYS A 69 8.80 8.61 -1.78
N MET A 70 7.55 9.03 -1.92
CA MET A 70 6.44 8.20 -2.37
C MET A 70 5.54 9.08 -3.24
N GLU A 71 5.52 8.81 -4.53
CA GLU A 71 4.78 9.59 -5.51
C GLU A 71 3.81 8.67 -6.24
N VAL A 72 2.53 9.02 -6.22
CA VAL A 72 1.47 8.30 -6.93
C VAL A 72 0.94 9.22 -8.02
N THR A 73 0.94 8.75 -9.26
CA THR A 73 0.47 9.50 -10.41
C THR A 73 -0.62 8.72 -11.11
N LYS A 74 -1.81 9.31 -11.25
CA LYS A 74 -2.88 8.71 -12.04
C LYS A 74 -2.50 8.67 -13.52
N THR A 75 -2.72 7.55 -14.18
CA THR A 75 -2.47 7.34 -15.61
C THR A 75 -3.79 7.03 -16.34
N ALA A 76 -3.74 6.88 -17.66
CA ALA A 76 -4.93 6.53 -18.46
C ALA A 76 -5.51 5.15 -18.10
N THR A 77 -4.66 4.22 -17.64
CA THR A 77 -5.02 2.80 -17.40
C THR A 77 -4.94 2.40 -15.92
N GLY A 78 -4.59 3.33 -15.04
CA GLY A 78 -4.46 3.10 -13.60
C GLY A 78 -3.54 4.13 -12.94
N TYR A 79 -2.43 3.69 -12.35
CA TYR A 79 -1.54 4.51 -11.54
C TYR A 79 -0.07 4.13 -11.75
N ALA A 80 0.82 5.10 -11.76
CA ALA A 80 2.25 4.92 -11.63
C ALA A 80 2.66 5.27 -10.19
N VAL A 81 3.57 4.50 -9.62
CA VAL A 81 4.08 4.71 -8.26
C VAL A 81 5.60 4.72 -8.30
N ALA A 82 6.21 5.76 -7.74
CA ALA A 82 7.64 5.87 -7.57
C ALA A 82 7.98 6.00 -6.08
N THR A 83 8.95 5.21 -5.61
CA THR A 83 9.34 5.17 -4.20
C THR A 83 10.86 5.28 -4.05
N GLU A 84 11.29 5.98 -3.00
CA GLU A 84 12.65 5.90 -2.48
C GLU A 84 12.56 5.70 -0.97
N CYS A 85 12.96 4.51 -0.52
CA CYS A 85 12.83 4.08 0.87
C CYS A 85 14.15 3.56 1.42
N ALA A 86 14.32 3.71 2.74
CA ALA A 86 15.43 3.14 3.47
C ALA A 86 14.92 2.14 4.52
N ILE A 87 15.56 0.97 4.57
CA ILE A 87 15.30 -0.08 5.57
C ILE A 87 16.64 -0.45 6.19
N GLY A 88 16.94 0.11 7.36
CA GLY A 88 18.28 0.04 7.94
C GLY A 88 19.31 0.67 6.99
N GLN A 89 20.30 -0.11 6.58
CA GLN A 89 21.33 0.31 5.61
C GLN A 89 20.92 0.13 4.13
N ILE A 90 19.79 -0.53 3.87
CA ILE A 90 19.37 -0.87 2.51
C ILE A 90 18.59 0.30 1.94
N LYS A 91 19.04 0.85 0.80
CA LYS A 91 18.26 1.80 0.00
C LYS A 91 17.47 1.03 -1.06
N ALA A 92 16.17 1.28 -1.13
CA ALA A 92 15.24 0.70 -2.09
C ALA A 92 14.65 1.82 -2.96
N VAL A 93 14.90 1.78 -4.27
CA VAL A 93 14.32 2.69 -5.25
C VAL A 93 13.38 1.91 -6.16
N GLY A 94 12.09 2.18 -6.05
CA GLY A 94 11.04 1.43 -6.73
C GLY A 94 10.32 2.26 -7.79
N SER A 95 9.93 1.60 -8.88
CA SER A 95 8.99 2.11 -9.87
C SER A 95 7.98 1.01 -10.21
N SER A 96 6.69 1.30 -10.14
CA SER A 96 5.64 0.35 -10.49
C SER A 96 4.46 0.98 -11.21
N VAL A 97 3.74 0.18 -11.98
CA VAL A 97 2.48 0.54 -12.61
C VAL A 97 1.40 -0.39 -12.08
N VAL A 98 0.29 0.18 -11.63
CA VAL A 98 -0.91 -0.51 -11.18
C VAL A 98 -2.00 -0.27 -12.21
N THR A 99 -2.63 -1.32 -12.72
CA THR A 99 -3.70 -1.28 -13.71
C THR A 99 -4.85 -2.17 -13.29
N GLY A 100 -6.04 -1.94 -13.84
CA GLY A 100 -7.22 -2.77 -13.59
C GLY A 100 -8.49 -1.96 -13.39
N ASP A 101 -9.59 -2.66 -13.16
CA ASP A 101 -10.89 -2.05 -12.88
C ASP A 101 -11.11 -1.77 -11.38
N PHE A 102 -10.25 -2.34 -10.51
CA PHE A 102 -10.36 -2.28 -9.05
C PHE A 102 -11.68 -2.86 -8.49
N GLN A 103 -12.50 -3.49 -9.34
CA GLN A 103 -13.76 -4.13 -8.99
C GLN A 103 -13.63 -5.64 -8.97
N THR A 104 -12.91 -6.17 -9.95
CA THR A 104 -12.73 -7.61 -10.19
C THR A 104 -11.27 -7.98 -10.33
N SER A 105 -10.42 -7.07 -10.83
CA SER A 105 -9.02 -7.35 -11.09
C SER A 105 -8.12 -6.12 -10.92
N VAL A 106 -6.90 -6.38 -10.44
CA VAL A 106 -5.81 -5.42 -10.35
C VAL A 106 -4.52 -6.13 -10.74
N ARG A 107 -3.68 -5.49 -11.54
CA ARG A 107 -2.34 -5.96 -11.89
C ARG A 107 -1.32 -4.90 -11.54
N THR A 108 -0.28 -5.28 -10.81
CA THR A 108 0.85 -4.44 -10.45
C THR A 108 2.10 -5.01 -11.09
N GLU A 109 2.86 -4.18 -11.78
CA GLU A 109 4.18 -4.53 -12.30
C GLU A 109 5.19 -3.54 -11.77
N GLY A 110 6.26 -4.02 -11.15
CA GLY A 110 7.23 -3.18 -10.49
C GLY A 110 8.67 -3.66 -10.64
N THR A 111 9.57 -2.70 -10.62
CA THR A 111 11.01 -2.91 -10.48
C THR A 111 11.50 -2.18 -9.25
N THR A 112 12.30 -2.84 -8.42
CA THR A 112 12.97 -2.24 -7.27
C THR A 112 14.47 -2.45 -7.37
N LYS A 113 15.23 -1.37 -7.22
CA LYS A 113 16.69 -1.39 -7.14
C LYS A 113 17.11 -1.27 -5.69
N LEU A 114 17.83 -2.27 -5.21
CA LEU A 114 18.32 -2.37 -3.84
C LEU A 114 19.82 -2.11 -3.82
N THR A 115 20.29 -1.27 -2.91
CA THR A 115 21.72 -1.06 -2.62
C THR A 115 22.00 -1.18 -1.13
N GLY A 116 23.25 -1.52 -0.77
CA GLY A 116 23.64 -1.71 0.63
C GLY A 116 23.18 -3.04 1.23
N MET A 117 22.82 -4.03 0.40
CA MET A 117 22.47 -5.36 0.91
C MET A 117 23.71 -6.09 1.45
N PRO A 118 23.63 -6.73 2.63
CA PRO A 118 24.74 -7.51 3.18
C PRO A 118 25.26 -8.56 2.19
N GLY A 119 26.58 -8.59 1.98
CA GLY A 119 27.22 -9.53 1.06
C GLY A 119 27.03 -9.23 -0.44
N GLN A 120 26.44 -8.08 -0.78
CA GLN A 120 26.23 -7.64 -2.17
C GLN A 120 26.92 -6.27 -2.37
N ALA A 121 27.97 -6.25 -3.20
CA ALA A 121 28.72 -5.02 -3.47
C ALA A 121 28.02 -4.08 -4.48
N GLY A 122 27.05 -4.59 -5.24
CA GLY A 122 26.41 -3.88 -6.35
C GLY A 122 24.92 -3.58 -6.14
N VAL A 123 24.33 -2.92 -7.14
CA VAL A 123 22.89 -2.74 -7.22
C VAL A 123 22.24 -4.09 -7.54
N VAL A 124 21.24 -4.44 -6.75
CA VAL A 124 20.43 -5.63 -6.96
C VAL A 124 19.06 -5.23 -7.46
N GLU A 125 18.74 -5.62 -8.68
CA GLU A 125 17.42 -5.38 -9.25
C GLU A 125 16.47 -6.54 -8.91
N ARG A 126 15.24 -6.19 -8.55
CA ARG A 126 14.14 -7.12 -8.29
C ARG A 126 12.94 -6.69 -9.11
N LYS A 127 12.35 -7.66 -9.81
CA LYS A 127 11.09 -7.46 -10.55
C LYS A 127 9.99 -8.22 -9.82
N LEU A 128 8.84 -7.60 -9.74
CA LEU A 128 7.66 -8.17 -9.12
C LEU A 128 6.45 -7.91 -10.03
N VAL A 129 5.72 -8.97 -10.34
CA VAL A 129 4.43 -8.90 -11.01
C VAL A 129 3.39 -9.48 -10.05
N VAL A 130 2.36 -8.72 -9.73
CA VAL A 130 1.25 -9.16 -8.88
C VAL A 130 -0.04 -9.07 -9.65
N GLU A 131 -0.77 -10.18 -9.76
CA GLU A 131 -2.14 -10.22 -10.27
C GLU A 131 -3.09 -10.52 -9.14
N ALA A 132 -4.01 -9.60 -8.85
CA ALA A 132 -5.03 -9.74 -7.83
C ALA A 132 -6.42 -9.85 -8.48
N LYS A 133 -7.23 -10.82 -8.04
CA LYS A 133 -8.62 -11.02 -8.48
C LYS A 133 -9.56 -11.11 -7.28
N ARG A 134 -10.74 -10.49 -7.38
CA ARG A 134 -11.79 -10.63 -6.37
C ARG A 134 -12.44 -12.01 -6.53
N VAL A 135 -12.32 -12.85 -5.51
CA VAL A 135 -12.81 -14.24 -5.51
C VAL A 135 -14.11 -14.44 -4.74
N GLY A 136 -14.60 -13.41 -4.05
CA GLY A 136 -15.87 -13.46 -3.34
C GLY A 136 -15.98 -12.40 -2.25
N ASP A 137 -16.86 -12.65 -1.30
CA ASP A 137 -16.94 -11.88 -0.05
C ASP A 137 -15.93 -12.44 0.96
N CYS A 138 -15.57 -11.63 1.97
CA CYS A 138 -14.73 -12.12 3.05
C CYS A 138 -15.44 -13.23 3.83
N GLY A 139 -14.69 -14.20 4.33
CA GLY A 139 -15.19 -15.29 5.14
C GLY A 139 -15.70 -14.83 6.52
N PRO A 140 -16.45 -15.70 7.23
CA PRO A 140 -16.99 -15.39 8.55
C PRO A 140 -15.89 -14.95 9.53
N GLY A 141 -16.10 -13.81 10.19
CA GLY A 141 -15.18 -13.27 11.20
C GLY A 141 -13.94 -12.56 10.66
N GLN A 142 -13.71 -12.56 9.34
CA GLN A 142 -12.59 -11.82 8.75
C GLN A 142 -12.81 -10.30 8.84
N LYS A 143 -11.73 -9.58 9.17
CA LYS A 143 -11.66 -8.13 9.21
C LYS A 143 -10.92 -7.59 7.99
N PRO A 144 -11.22 -6.35 7.57
CA PRO A 144 -10.42 -5.66 6.55
C PRO A 144 -8.93 -5.70 6.90
N GLY A 145 -8.11 -6.20 5.97
CA GLY A 145 -6.67 -6.37 6.16
C GLY A 145 -6.24 -7.79 6.50
N ASP A 146 -7.12 -8.68 6.95
CA ASP A 146 -6.77 -10.07 7.28
C ASP A 146 -6.23 -10.80 6.04
N ILE A 147 -5.07 -11.46 6.19
CA ILE A 147 -4.39 -12.22 5.15
C ILE A 147 -4.53 -13.71 5.46
N ILE A 148 -4.74 -14.51 4.43
CA ILE A 148 -4.70 -15.98 4.46
C ILE A 148 -3.59 -16.40 3.49
N MET A 149 -2.52 -16.98 4.03
CA MET A 149 -1.49 -17.63 3.20
C MET A 149 -2.00 -18.98 2.67
N PRO A 150 -1.41 -19.55 1.62
CA PRO A 150 -1.83 -20.83 1.03
C PRO A 150 -1.87 -21.97 2.06
N ASP A 151 -1.08 -21.85 3.12
CA ASP A 151 -0.96 -22.81 4.22
C ASP A 151 -2.02 -22.63 5.31
N GLY A 152 -2.96 -21.67 5.15
CA GLY A 152 -4.07 -21.43 6.08
C GLY A 152 -3.68 -20.80 7.42
N LYS A 153 -2.47 -20.24 7.52
CA LYS A 153 -1.96 -19.50 8.68
C LYS A 153 -1.91 -18.00 8.42
#